data_AF-A0A1G0DUL6-F1
#
_entry.id   AF-A0A1G0DUL6-F1
#
_cell.length_a   1.000
_cell.length_b   1.000
_cell.length_c   1.000
_cell.angle_alpha   90.00
_cell.angle_beta   90.00
_cell.angle_gamma   90.00
#
_symmetry.space_group_name_H-M   'P 1'
#
loop_
_entity.id
_entity.type
_entity.pdbx_description
1 polymer ?
#
loop_
_entity_poly.entity_id
_entity_poly.type
_entity_poly.pdbx_seq_one_letter_code
_entity_poly.pdbx_strand_id
1 'polypeptide(L)'
;MDWKILGVVFVSVFIAEMGDKTQLATMLFATDKGVGKWTIFLGASLALIAASGIGVLVGSMLSNYVNEKYLHYAAGAGFVVIGLWTLWKA
;
A
#
# COMPACT_ATOMS: atom_id res chain seq x y z
N MET A 1 19.65 6.86 11.35
CA MET A 1 18.74 6.06 10.50
C MET A 1 18.91 4.62 10.90
N ASP A 2 17.91 4.02 11.54
CA ASP A 2 17.96 2.61 11.92
C ASP A 2 17.80 1.74 10.68
N TRP A 3 18.94 1.31 10.11
CA TRP A 3 18.97 0.48 8.89
C TRP A 3 18.21 -0.84 9.05
N LYS A 4 18.11 -1.33 10.28
CA LYS A 4 17.30 -2.50 10.64
C LYS A 4 15.82 -2.26 10.41
N ILE A 5 15.30 -1.11 10.86
CA ILE A 5 13.88 -0.76 10.71
C ILE A 5 13.55 -0.56 9.24
N LEU A 6 14.43 0.11 8.48
CA LEU A 6 14.26 0.28 7.03
C LEU A 6 14.11 -1.08 6.34
N GLY A 7 15.01 -2.03 6.61
CA GLY A 7 14.95 -3.37 6.04
C GLY A 7 13.66 -4.12 6.39
N VAL A 8 13.22 -4.05 7.67
CA VAL A 8 11.97 -4.67 8.11
C VAL A 8 10.77 -4.07 7.39
N VAL A 9 10.65 -2.74 7.35
CA VAL A 9 9.55 -2.05 6.66
C VAL A 9 9.54 -2.39 5.18
N PHE A 10 10.69 -2.34 4.50
CA PHE A 10 10.79 -2.69 3.09
C PHE A 10 10.32 -4.12 2.83
N VAL A 11 10.84 -5.11 3.55
CA VAL A 11 10.49 -6.52 3.33
C VAL A 11 9.02 -6.76 3.65
N SER A 12 8.48 -6.19 4.74
CA SER A 12 7.07 -6.33 5.10
C SER A 12 6.15 -5.75 4.05
N VAL A 13 6.40 -4.52 3.60
CA VAL A 13 5.58 -3.87 2.55
C VAL A 13 5.75 -4.59 1.22
N PHE A 14 6.97 -4.96 0.84
CA PHE A 14 7.23 -5.69 -0.39
C PHE A 14 6.44 -7.00 -0.45
N ILE A 15 6.49 -7.82 0.61
CA ILE A 15 5.74 -9.08 0.68
C ILE A 15 4.22 -8.81 0.69
N ALA A 16 3.76 -7.78 1.41
CA ALA A 16 2.33 -7.45 1.49
C ALA A 16 1.73 -7.00 0.14
N GLU A 17 2.53 -6.31 -0.68
CA GLU A 17 2.10 -5.80 -1.99
C GLU A 17 2.29 -6.83 -3.12
N MET A 18 3.05 -7.92 -2.88
CA MET A 18 3.31 -8.93 -3.91
C MET A 18 2.03 -9.66 -4.35
N GLY A 19 1.71 -9.55 -5.64
CA GLY A 19 0.55 -10.21 -6.24
C GLY A 19 -0.76 -9.42 -6.15
N ASP A 20 -0.71 -8.14 -5.74
CA ASP A 20 -1.89 -7.28 -5.75
C ASP A 20 -2.39 -6.96 -7.17
N LYS A 21 -3.67 -6.60 -7.26
CA LYS A 21 -4.33 -6.05 -8.44
C LYS A 21 -3.57 -4.88 -9.06
N THR A 22 -2.92 -4.02 -8.28
CA THR A 22 -2.10 -2.93 -8.84
C THR A 22 -0.91 -3.45 -9.64
N GLN A 23 -0.28 -4.55 -9.21
CA GLN A 23 0.81 -5.19 -9.94
C GLN A 23 0.31 -5.83 -11.24
N LEU A 24 -0.84 -6.53 -11.20
CA LEU A 24 -1.48 -7.07 -12.40
C LEU A 24 -1.85 -5.98 -13.40
N ALA A 25 -2.43 -4.87 -12.94
CA ALA A 25 -2.73 -3.72 -13.79
C ALA A 25 -1.45 -3.12 -14.41
N THR A 26 -0.39 -2.99 -13.62
CA THR A 26 0.91 -2.48 -14.10
C THR A 26 1.53 -3.39 -15.16
N MET A 27 1.44 -4.72 -14.98
CA MET A 27 1.89 -5.69 -15.98
C MET A 27 1.08 -5.61 -17.29
N LEU A 28 -0.24 -5.40 -17.19
CA LEU A 28 -1.09 -5.21 -18.35
C LEU A 28 -0.72 -3.93 -19.11
N PHE A 29 -0.53 -2.82 -18.41
CA PHE A 29 -0.03 -1.58 -19.04
C PHE A 29 1.33 -1.78 -19.69
N ALA A 30 2.24 -2.54 -19.06
CA ALA A 30 3.58 -2.82 -19.60
C ALA A 30 3.56 -3.69 -20.87
N THR A 31 2.45 -4.36 -21.16
CA THR A 31 2.25 -5.16 -22.38
C THR A 31 1.77 -4.30 -23.55
N ASP A 32 1.25 -3.10 -23.29
CA ASP A 32 0.85 -2.16 -24.33
C ASP A 32 2.08 -1.61 -25.07
N LYS A 33 2.10 -1.79 -26.40
CA LYS A 33 3.21 -1.36 -27.27
C LYS A 33 3.25 0.16 -27.49
N GLY A 34 2.15 0.87 -27.21
CA GLY A 34 2.04 2.32 -27.40
C GLY A 34 2.65 3.16 -26.26
N VAL A 35 2.99 2.54 -25.13
CA VAL A 35 3.46 3.24 -23.93
C VAL A 35 4.87 2.76 -23.53
N GLY A 36 5.76 3.70 -23.22
CA GLY A 36 7.11 3.37 -22.79
C GLY A 36 7.14 2.66 -21.44
N LYS A 37 7.89 1.55 -21.33
CA LYS A 37 8.06 0.76 -20.09
C LYS A 37 8.48 1.61 -18.89
N TRP A 38 9.37 2.58 -19.12
CA TRP A 38 9.84 3.50 -18.09
C TRP A 38 8.75 4.46 -17.60
N THR A 39 7.86 4.91 -18.49
CA THR A 39 6.73 5.77 -18.14
C THR A 39 5.78 5.04 -17.19
N ILE A 40 5.50 3.76 -17.47
CA ILE A 40 4.63 2.93 -16.65
C ILE A 40 5.28 2.66 -15.29
N PHE A 41 6.57 2.30 -15.28
CA PHE A 41 7.32 2.09 -14.05
C PHE A 41 7.34 3.33 -13.16
N LEU A 42 7.63 4.50 -13.73
CA LEU A 42 7.64 5.76 -12.99
C LEU A 42 6.24 6.14 -12.50
N GLY A 43 5.21 5.98 -13.33
CA GLY A 43 3.83 6.26 -12.94
C GLY A 43 3.37 5.39 -11.77
N ALA A 44 3.58 4.08 -11.84
CA ALA A 44 3.24 3.15 -10.76
C ALA A 44 4.06 3.42 -9.49
N SER A 45 5.37 3.66 -9.63
CA SER A 45 6.25 3.98 -8.49
C SER A 45 5.86 5.27 -7.80
N LEU A 46 5.57 6.33 -8.55
CA LEU A 46 5.12 7.62 -7.99
C LEU A 46 3.77 7.48 -7.28
N ALA A 47 2.84 6.71 -7.85
CA ALA A 47 1.57 6.43 -7.20
C ALA A 47 1.77 5.72 -5.86
N LEU A 48 2.62 4.69 -5.81
CA LEU A 48 2.93 3.95 -4.57
C LEU A 48 3.62 4.84 -3.53
N ILE A 49 4.61 5.64 -3.93
CA ILE A 49 5.31 6.59 -3.06
C ILE A 49 4.33 7.62 -2.50
N ALA A 50 3.46 8.19 -3.35
CA ALA A 50 2.47 9.17 -2.93
C ALA A 50 1.44 8.58 -1.96
N ALA A 51 0.90 7.40 -2.27
CA ALA A 51 -0.06 6.71 -1.40
C ALA A 51 0.56 6.38 -0.04
N SER A 52 1.78 5.84 -0.03
CA SER A 52 2.53 5.52 1.18
C SER A 52 2.84 6.80 1.99
N GLY A 53 3.28 7.86 1.31
CA GLY A 53 3.57 9.16 1.92
C GLY A 53 2.33 9.76 2.60
N ILE A 54 1.18 9.75 1.91
CA ILE A 54 -0.09 10.20 2.49
C ILE A 54 -0.46 9.35 3.72
N GLY A 55 -0.32 8.02 3.63
CA GLY A 55 -0.58 7.12 4.75
C GLY A 55 0.27 7.41 5.98
N VAL A 56 1.57 7.65 5.79
CA VAL A 56 2.50 8.00 6.88
C VAL A 56 2.18 9.38 7.46
N LEU A 57 1.87 10.38 6.62
CA LEU A 57 1.50 11.71 7.08
C LEU A 57 0.21 11.67 7.92
N VAL A 58 -0.84 11.06 7.39
CA VAL A 58 -2.14 10.95 8.08
C VAL A 58 -2.00 10.10 9.34
N GLY A 59 -1.29 8.98 9.28
CA GLY A 59 -1.04 8.11 10.43
C GLY A 59 -0.27 8.82 11.54
N SER A 60 0.78 9.58 11.20
CA SER A 60 1.55 10.35 12.18
C SER A 60 0.76 11.53 12.77
N MET A 61 -0.12 12.17 12.00
CA MET A 61 -1.03 13.17 12.55
C MET A 61 -2.03 12.53 13.53
N LEU A 62 -2.67 11.42 13.15
CA LEU A 62 -3.65 10.72 13.98
C LEU A 62 -3.06 10.17 15.27
N SER A 63 -1.81 9.69 15.27
CA SER A 63 -1.17 9.15 16.47
C SER A 63 -0.96 10.21 17.56
N ASN A 64 -0.96 11.51 17.21
CA ASN A 64 -0.90 12.59 18.20
C ASN A 64 -2.24 12.85 18.91
N TYR A 65 -3.36 12.45 18.31
CA TYR A 65 -4.71 12.69 18.86
C TYR A 65 -5.38 11.43 19.39
N VAL A 66 -4.96 10.25 18.91
CA VAL A 66 -5.58 8.96 19.22
C VAL A 66 -4.51 7.99 19.67
N ASN A 67 -4.77 7.28 20.79
CA ASN A 67 -3.86 6.25 21.28
C ASN A 67 -3.70 5.14 20.23
N GLU A 68 -2.44 4.76 19.96
CA GLU A 68 -2.05 3.75 18.96
C GLU A 68 -2.85 2.44 19.06
N LYS A 69 -3.23 2.04 20.27
CA LYS A 69 -4.02 0.82 20.48
C LYS A 69 -5.38 0.88 19.77
N TYR A 70 -6.06 2.02 19.80
CA TYR A 70 -7.33 2.19 19.10
C TYR A 70 -7.14 2.25 17.59
N LEU A 71 -6.02 2.84 17.13
CA LEU A 71 -5.69 2.91 15.71
C LEU A 71 -5.46 1.50 15.12
N HIS A 72 -4.77 0.63 15.86
CA HIS A 72 -4.58 -0.77 15.48
C HIS A 72 -5.90 -1.55 15.44
N TYR A 73 -6.76 -1.40 16.45
CA TYR A 73 -8.07 -2.05 16.42
C TYR A 73 -8.95 -1.55 15.28
N ALA A 74 -8.95 -0.25 15.00
CA ALA A 74 -9.70 0.33 13.90
C ALA A 74 -9.21 -0.19 12.54
N ALA A 75 -7.89 -0.23 12.33
CA ALA A 75 -7.30 -0.78 11.11
C ALA A 75 -7.66 -2.27 10.93
N GLY A 76 -7.46 -3.08 11.97
CA GLY A 76 -7.79 -4.51 11.93
C GLY A 76 -9.28 -4.78 11.69
N ALA A 77 -10.16 -4.09 12.40
CA ALA A 77 -11.61 -4.20 12.19
C ALA A 77 -12.00 -3.76 10.77
N GLY A 78 -11.41 -2.68 10.25
CA GLY A 78 -11.61 -2.22 8.87
C GLY A 78 -11.23 -3.30 7.85
N PHE A 79 -10.07 -3.93 8.00
CA PHE A 79 -9.65 -5.04 7.13
C PHE A 79 -10.62 -6.23 7.17
N VAL A 80 -11.09 -6.61 8.37
CA VAL A 80 -12.08 -7.70 8.50
C VAL A 80 -13.40 -7.34 7.83
N VAL A 81 -13.91 -6.13 8.03
CA VAL A 81 -15.16 -5.66 7.41
C VAL A 81 -15.04 -5.65 5.89
N ILE A 82 -13.96 -5.09 5.34
CA ILE A 82 -13.71 -5.05 3.89
C ILE A 82 -13.57 -6.48 3.34
N GLY A 83 -12.86 -7.36 4.06
CA GLY A 83 -12.70 -8.76 3.70
C GLY A 83 -14.04 -9.50 3.63
N LEU A 84 -14.87 -9.40 4.68
CA LEU A 84 -16.20 -9.99 4.71
C LEU A 84 -17.11 -9.43 3.61
N TRP A 85 -17.07 -8.12 3.40
CA TRP A 85 -17.86 -7.48 2.34
C TRP A 85 -17.43 -7.95 0.94
N THR A 86 -16.13 -8.11 0.71
CA THR A 86 -15.59 -8.63 -0.55
C THR A 86 -16.00 -10.09 -0.76
N LEU A 87 -15.96 -10.91 0.29
CA LEU A 87 -16.40 -12.32 0.23
C LEU A 87 -17.89 -12.46 -0.04
N TRP A 88 -18.74 -11.59 0.53
CA TRP A 88 -20.17 -11.64 0.27
C TRP A 88 -20.52 -11.18 -1.16
N LYS A 89 -19.73 -10.27 -1.73
CA LYS A 89 -19.96 -9.76 -3.10
C LYS A 89 -19.37 -10.66 -4.19
N ALA A 90 -18.40 -11.52 -3.85
CA ALA A 90 -17.75 -12.48 -4.76
C ALA A 90 -18.68 -13.65 -5.10
#